data_AF-A0A174VFF7-F1
#
_entry.id   AF-A0A174VFF7-F1
#
_cell.length_a   1.000
_cell.length_b   1.000
_cell.length_c   1.000
_cell.angle_alpha   90.00
_cell.angle_beta   90.00
_cell.angle_gamma   90.00
#
_symmetry.space_group_name_H-M   'P 1'
#
loop_
_entity.id
_entity.type
_entity.pdbx_description
1 polymer ?
#
loop_
_entity_poly.entity_id
_entity_poly.type
_entity_poly.pdbx_seq_one_letter_code
_entity_poly.pdbx_strand_id
1 'polypeptide(L)' 'MKNKVYVLFQTDIWKTKSSRVCFGVFLYENAAIDAAKENGLYTNESEVDIIECELGKFEEL' A
#
# COMPACT_ATOMS: atom_id res chain seq x y z
N MET A 1 -12.93 7.16 17.61
CA MET A 1 -11.81 7.55 16.71
C MET A 1 -11.54 6.35 15.83
N LYS A 2 -11.61 6.47 14.50
CA LYS A 2 -11.20 5.36 13.62
C LYS A 2 -9.69 5.43 13.47
N ASN A 3 -8.95 4.52 14.08
CA ASN A 3 -7.48 4.43 13.93
C ASN A 3 -7.18 3.77 12.57
N LYS A 4 -7.47 4.49 11.49
CA LYS A 4 -7.19 4.01 10.15
C LYS A 4 -5.70 4.19 9.84
N VAL A 5 -5.13 3.21 9.17
CA VAL A 5 -3.80 3.27 8.57
C VAL A 5 -3.88 2.79 7.13
N TYR A 6 -2.90 3.15 6.33
CA TYR A 6 -2.83 2.82 4.91
C TYR A 6 -1.56 2.03 4.68
N VAL A 7 -1.71 0.77 4.27
CA VAL A 7 -0.58 -0.10 3.96
C VAL A 7 -0.28 0.03 2.48
N LEU A 8 0.96 0.42 2.16
CA LEU A 8 1.45 0.57 0.80
C LEU A 8 2.08 -0.73 0.34
N PHE A 9 1.56 -1.28 -0.75
CA PHE A 9 2.17 -2.39 -1.48
C PHE A 9 2.57 -1.97 -2.88
N GLN A 10 3.66 -2.56 -3.38
CA GLN A 10 3.91 -2.69 -4.81
C GLN A 10 3.45 -4.09 -5.24
N THR A 11 2.89 -4.20 -6.43
CA THR A 11 2.38 -5.44 -7.01
C THR A 11 2.71 -5.48 -8.50
N ASP A 12 2.54 -6.62 -9.15
CA ASP A 12 2.62 -6.70 -10.60
C ASP A 12 1.52 -5.86 -11.27
N ILE A 13 1.63 -5.64 -12.59
CA ILE A 13 0.61 -4.91 -13.37
C ILE A 13 -0.80 -5.53 -13.32
N TRP A 14 -0.91 -6.79 -12.90
CA TRP A 14 -2.17 -7.51 -12.78
C TRP A 14 -2.78 -7.39 -11.37
N LYS A 15 -2.10 -6.69 -10.46
CA LYS A 15 -2.47 -6.49 -9.06
C LYS A 15 -2.68 -7.81 -8.32
N THR A 16 -1.88 -8.82 -8.62
CA THR A 16 -2.01 -10.13 -7.95
C THR A 16 -1.66 -10.02 -6.48
N LYS A 17 -2.52 -10.56 -5.59
CA LYS A 17 -2.26 -10.52 -4.14
C LYS A 17 -0.93 -11.16 -3.75
N SER A 18 -0.54 -12.24 -4.43
CA SER A 18 0.70 -12.96 -4.15
C SER A 18 1.96 -12.23 -4.60
N SER A 19 1.87 -11.22 -5.48
CA SER A 19 3.00 -10.37 -5.86
C SER A 19 3.17 -9.15 -4.96
N ARG A 20 2.28 -8.94 -3.98
CA ARG A 20 2.35 -7.79 -3.09
C ARG A 20 3.63 -7.83 -2.25
N VAL A 21 4.40 -6.75 -2.34
CA VAL A 21 5.54 -6.44 -1.47
C VAL A 21 5.20 -5.21 -0.65
N CYS A 22 5.31 -5.28 0.67
CA CYS A 22 4.98 -4.17 1.57
C CYS A 22 6.11 -3.13 1.62
N PHE A 23 5.77 -1.86 1.38
CA PHE A 23 6.69 -0.73 1.38
C PHE A 23 6.44 0.26 2.52
N GLY A 24 5.38 0.09 3.31
CA GLY A 24 5.18 0.89 4.52
C GLY A 24 3.74 0.93 5.01
N VAL A 25 3.56 1.53 6.19
CA VAL A 25 2.26 1.80 6.82
C VAL A 25 2.21 3.28 7.16
N PHE A 26 1.15 3.95 6.72
CA PHE A 26 0.99 5.40 6.80
C PHE A 26 -0.28 5.79 7.56
N LEU A 27 -0.27 6.94 8.23
CA LEU A 27 -1.45 7.48 8.90
C LEU A 27 -2.44 8.12 7.92
N TYR A 28 -1.96 8.55 6.75
CA TYR A 28 -2.76 9.24 5.73
C TYR A 28 -2.50 8.62 4.36
N GLU A 29 -3.55 8.48 3.56
CA GLU A 29 -3.48 7.90 2.21
C GLU A 29 -2.56 8.69 1.29
N ASN A 30 -2.63 10.02 1.34
CA ASN A 30 -1.77 10.89 0.54
C ASN A 30 -0.28 10.68 0.85
N ALA A 31 0.09 10.42 2.11
CA ALA A 31 1.47 10.13 2.47
C ALA A 31 1.97 8.81 1.84
N ALA A 32 1.10 7.79 1.73
CA ALA A 32 1.42 6.55 1.03
C ALA A 32 1.57 6.78 -0.49
N ILE A 33 0.70 7.61 -1.08
CA ILE A 33 0.78 7.99 -2.50
C ILE A 33 2.08 8.75 -2.80
N ASP A 34 2.43 9.72 -1.96
CA ASP A 34 3.63 10.53 -2.14
C ASP A 34 4.88 9.67 -1.98
N ALA A 35 4.92 8.79 -0.98
CA ALA A 35 5.99 7.80 -0.82
C ALA A 35 6.11 6.88 -2.05
N ALA A 36 4.99 6.42 -2.62
CA ALA A 36 5.00 5.59 -3.81
C ALA A 36 5.61 6.29 -5.03
N LYS A 37 5.33 7.59 -5.20
CA LYS A 37 5.91 8.41 -6.27
C LYS A 37 7.39 8.70 -6.05
N GLU A 38 7.76 9.12 -4.84
CA GLU A 38 9.15 9.46 -4.49
C GLU A 38 10.09 8.26 -4.63
N ASN A 39 9.59 7.05 -4.34
CA ASN A 39 10.35 5.81 -4.47
C ASN A 39 10.22 5.14 -5.86
N GLY A 40 9.50 5.75 -6.80
CA GLY A 40 9.36 5.22 -8.16
C GLY A 40 8.70 3.84 -8.24
N LEU A 41 7.71 3.57 -7.38
CA LEU A 41 7.08 2.24 -7.29
C LEU A 41 6.17 1.91 -8.49
N TYR A 42 5.75 2.92 -9.24
CA TYR A 42 5.06 2.75 -10.51
C TYR A 42 6.07 2.54 -11.62
N THR A 43 6.00 1.39 -12.29
CA THR A 43 6.85 1.07 -13.44
C THR A 43 6.02 0.43 -14.54
N ASN A 44 6.62 0.14 -15.70
CA ASN A 44 5.93 -0.60 -16.76
C ASN A 44 5.58 -2.05 -16.37
N GLU A 45 6.17 -2.55 -15.28
CA GLU A 45 6.03 -3.93 -14.80
C GLU A 45 5.37 -4.01 -13.42
N SER A 46 5.08 -2.87 -12.79
CA SER A 46 4.55 -2.82 -11.43
C SER A 46 3.52 -1.71 -11.21
N GLU A 47 2.53 -2.04 -10.40
CA GLU A 47 1.50 -1.14 -9.91
C GLU A 47 1.59 -0.99 -8.39
N VAL A 48 0.86 -0.02 -7.86
CA VAL A 48 0.76 0.23 -6.42
C VAL A 48 -0.63 -0.10 -5.92
N ASP A 49 -0.69 -0.73 -4.76
CA ASP A 49 -1.92 -1.11 -4.07
C ASP A 49 -1.88 -0.56 -2.64
N ILE A 50 -2.78 0.37 -2.33
CA ILE A 50 -2.85 1.02 -1.02
C ILE A 50 -4.13 0.54 -0.33
N ILE A 51 -3.98 -0.14 0.80
CA ILE A 51 -5.09 -0.77 1.51
C ILE A 51 -5.34 -0.02 2.82
N GLU A 52 -6.56 0.51 2.98
CA GLU A 52 -7.03 1.06 4.25
C GLU A 52 -7.27 -0.07 5.26
N CYS A 53 -6.66 0.04 6.44
CA CYS A 53 -6.72 -0.95 7.51
C CYS A 53 -7.06 -0.29 8.85
N GLU A 54 -7.57 -1.06 9.81
CA GLU A 54 -7.77 -0.61 11.18
C GLU A 54 -6.59 -1.01 12.08
N LEU A 55 -6.01 -0.05 12.80
CA LEU A 55 -4.89 -0.29 13.70
C LEU A 55 -5.28 -1.23 14.84
N GLY A 56 -4.50 -2.29 15.04
CA GLY A 56 -4.73 -3.28 16.09
C GLY A 56 -5.74 -4.36 15.71
N LYS A 57 -6.29 -4.33 14.49
CA LYS A 57 -7.11 -5.41 13.94
C LYS A 57 -6.22 -6.40 13.18
N PHE A 58 -6.35 -7.69 13.51
CA PHE A 58 -5.71 -8.76 12.76
C PHE A 58 -6.69 -9.29 11.71
N GLU A 59 -6.38 -9.06 10.43
CA GLU A 59 -7.17 -9.54 9.29
C GLU A 59 -6.27 -9.80 8.09
N GLU A 60 -6.74 -10.66 7.17
CA GLU A 60 -6.08 -10.88 5.89
C GLU A 60 -6.36 -9.71 4.94
N LEU A 61 -5.31 -9.22 4.27
CA LEU A 61 -5.36 -8.10 3.32
C LEU A 61 -5.12 -8.58 1.89
#